data_AF-A0A815T1C3-F1
#
_entry.id   AF-A0A815T1C3-F1
#
_cell.length_a   1.000
_cell.length_b   1.000
_cell.length_c   1.000
_cell.angle_alpha   90.00
_cell.angle_beta   90.00
_cell.angle_gamma   90.00
#
_symmetry.space_group_name_H-M   'P 1'
#
loop_
_entity.id
_entity.type
_entity.pdbx_description
1 polymer ?
#
loop_
_entity_poly.entity_id
_entity_poly.type
_entity_poly.pdbx_seq_one_letter_code
_entity_poly.pdbx_strand_id
1 'polypeptide(L)'
;MLQLIKRQLSTFSSRISEFESNTKRKLLEILPKIRSGNMEEKELANLFKQVDRSPFNKQNLEVWLEKKAQEIEILTNFVSILAQEKNIDWSQSSLDKARSNVNHKFIFRLIIHVIGKNDSFLQNMCQYLQDDAFNRTHEETSIHHWFDQDDAFESSRQNITLFIKFAEANKENKNCQLVADEQYSDDFEKKKGISIISYEGGRRTNTKIPSEPELHATVLADRTVKIEWSKPQFGSETVQKYEIYGLKNSNNQWNLLSTTTDPTKSTIISNLNGKYQFKIKGITLFGVTPESDISNTIGKYDFFIV
;
A
#
# COMPACT_ATOMS: atom_id res chain seq x y z
N MET A 1 0.13 -0.69 13.07
CA MET A 1 0.43 -1.14 11.69
C MET A 1 1.66 -2.05 11.75
N LEU A 2 1.70 -3.16 11.00
CA LEU A 2 2.75 -4.21 10.96
C LEU A 2 2.77 -5.27 12.09
N GLN A 3 1.65 -5.51 12.77
CA GLN A 3 1.48 -6.59 13.75
C GLN A 3 1.55 -7.99 13.13
N LEU A 4 1.13 -8.19 11.88
CA LEU A 4 1.15 -9.50 11.24
C LEU A 4 2.59 -9.96 10.94
N ILE A 5 3.47 -9.03 10.57
CA ILE A 5 4.91 -9.31 10.40
C ILE A 5 5.55 -9.62 11.75
N LYS A 6 5.22 -8.87 12.81
CA LYS A 6 5.67 -9.19 14.17
C LYS A 6 5.27 -10.61 14.58
N ARG A 7 4.07 -11.06 14.21
CA ARG A 7 3.59 -12.43 14.46
C ARG A 7 4.36 -13.49 13.66
N GLN A 8 4.78 -13.19 12.43
CA GLN A 8 5.64 -14.07 11.64
C GLN A 8 7.01 -14.25 12.30
N LEU A 9 7.67 -13.15 12.69
CA LEU A 9 8.96 -13.20 13.40
C LEU A 9 8.85 -13.95 14.74
N SER A 10 7.74 -13.78 15.46
CA SER A 10 7.48 -14.52 16.70
C SER A 10 7.34 -16.02 16.45
N THR A 11 6.63 -16.40 15.38
CA THR A 11 6.52 -17.80 14.95
C THR A 11 7.88 -18.38 14.59
N PHE A 12 8.67 -17.67 13.77
CA PHE A 12 10.02 -18.06 13.40
C PHE A 12 10.89 -18.34 14.63
N SER A 13 10.98 -17.38 15.54
CA SER A 13 11.78 -17.49 16.77
C SER A 13 11.35 -18.68 17.65
N SER A 14 10.03 -18.90 17.78
CA SER A 14 9.50 -20.05 18.51
C SER A 14 9.91 -21.37 17.87
N ARG A 15 9.88 -21.48 16.53
CA ARG A 15 10.25 -22.70 15.81
C ARG A 15 11.75 -22.98 15.91
N ILE A 16 12.59 -21.95 15.82
CA ILE A 16 14.04 -22.09 16.07
C ILE A 16 14.30 -22.67 17.47
N SER A 17 13.65 -22.11 18.49
CA SER A 17 13.84 -22.54 19.89
C SER A 17 13.43 -24.00 20.11
N GLU A 18 12.34 -24.42 19.45
CA GLU A 18 11.84 -25.79 19.48
C GLU A 18 12.80 -26.77 18.79
N PHE A 19 13.29 -26.42 17.59
CA PHE A 19 14.29 -27.21 16.86
C PHE A 19 15.61 -27.34 17.62
N GLU A 20 16.11 -26.24 18.20
CA GLU A 20 17.32 -26.24 19.03
C GLU A 20 17.16 -27.18 20.23
N SER A 21 16.02 -27.11 20.91
CA SER A 21 15.70 -27.98 22.05
C SER A 21 15.65 -29.45 21.65
N ASN A 22 15.03 -29.77 20.51
CA ASN A 22 14.97 -31.12 19.99
C ASN A 22 16.35 -31.66 19.59
N THR A 23 17.18 -30.81 18.99
CA THR A 23 18.56 -31.17 18.60
C THR A 23 19.45 -31.41 19.82
N LYS A 24 19.36 -30.53 20.84
CA LYS A 24 20.08 -30.72 22.12
C LYS A 24 19.68 -32.02 22.82
N ARG A 25 18.39 -32.36 22.84
CA ARG A 25 17.91 -33.63 23.41
C ARG A 25 18.53 -34.84 22.72
N LYS A 26 18.52 -34.86 21.39
CA LYS A 26 19.16 -35.94 20.61
C LYS A 26 20.66 -36.05 20.87
N LEU A 27 21.37 -34.92 20.96
CA LEU A 27 22.80 -34.91 21.31
C LEU A 27 23.05 -35.50 22.70
N LEU A 28 22.23 -35.15 23.69
CA LEU A 28 22.32 -35.69 25.05
C LEU A 28 22.05 -37.20 25.11
N GLU A 29 21.27 -37.75 24.18
CA GLU A 29 21.03 -39.19 24.07
C GLU A 29 22.15 -39.94 23.33
N ILE A 30 22.68 -39.37 22.25
CA ILE A 30 23.68 -40.00 21.38
C ILE A 30 25.07 -39.98 22.01
N LEU A 31 25.50 -38.84 22.57
CA LEU A 31 26.88 -38.65 23.06
C LEU A 31 27.30 -39.65 24.15
N PRO A 32 26.48 -39.94 25.18
CA PRO A 32 26.85 -40.93 26.20
C PRO A 32 26.96 -42.34 25.62
N LYS A 33 26.07 -42.71 24.69
CA LYS A 33 26.06 -44.05 24.07
C LYS A 33 27.29 -44.29 23.19
N ILE A 34 27.74 -43.26 22.47
CA ILE A 34 28.99 -43.32 21.71
C ILE A 34 30.17 -43.54 22.67
N ARG A 35 30.25 -42.76 23.76
CA ARG A 35 31.35 -42.88 24.75
C ARG A 35 31.43 -44.25 25.42
N SER A 36 30.28 -44.90 25.66
CA SER A 36 30.23 -46.22 26.26
C SER A 36 30.40 -47.37 25.24
N GLY A 37 30.63 -47.07 23.95
CA GLY A 37 30.76 -48.07 22.89
C GLY A 37 29.43 -48.72 22.47
N ASN A 38 28.29 -48.19 22.91
CA ASN A 38 26.95 -48.73 22.64
C ASN A 38 26.29 -48.14 21.38
N MET A 39 26.97 -47.22 20.68
CA MET A 39 26.51 -46.56 19.47
C MET A 39 27.69 -46.12 18.61
N GLU A 40 27.58 -46.24 17.29
CA GLU A 40 28.61 -45.81 16.35
C GLU A 40 28.59 -44.28 16.13
N GLU A 41 29.76 -43.69 15.89
CA GLU A 41 29.91 -42.26 15.57
C GLU A 41 29.09 -41.81 14.34
N LYS A 42 28.76 -42.75 13.43
CA LYS A 42 27.89 -42.47 12.29
C LYS A 42 26.53 -41.88 12.69
N GLU A 43 26.01 -42.20 13.88
CA GLU A 43 24.73 -41.67 14.34
C GLU A 43 24.81 -40.15 14.62
N LEU A 44 25.96 -39.67 15.10
CA LEU A 44 26.21 -38.24 15.25
C LEU A 44 26.32 -37.56 13.87
N ALA A 45 27.03 -38.18 12.92
CA ALA A 45 27.11 -37.68 11.55
C ALA A 45 25.73 -37.65 10.85
N ASN A 46 24.88 -38.65 11.11
CA ASN A 46 23.51 -38.70 10.61
C ASN A 46 22.66 -37.57 11.18
N LEU A 47 22.80 -37.23 12.46
CA LEU A 47 22.12 -36.10 13.07
C LEU A 47 22.50 -34.77 12.38
N PHE A 48 23.79 -34.52 12.13
CA PHE A 48 24.21 -33.30 11.42
C PHE A 48 23.68 -33.26 9.99
N LYS A 49 23.73 -34.39 9.25
CA LYS A 49 23.11 -34.47 7.92
C LYS A 49 21.59 -34.21 7.95
N GLN A 50 20.90 -34.57 9.02
CA GLN A 50 19.47 -34.23 9.20
C GLN A 50 19.28 -32.74 9.39
N VAL A 51 20.13 -32.07 10.17
CA VAL A 51 20.11 -30.60 10.34
C VAL A 51 20.33 -29.92 9.00
N ASP A 52 21.34 -30.34 8.23
CA ASP A 52 21.67 -29.76 6.92
C ASP A 52 20.53 -29.91 5.91
N ARG A 53 19.78 -31.02 5.96
CA ARG A 53 18.63 -31.29 5.08
C ARG A 53 17.31 -30.68 5.58
N SER A 54 17.28 -30.19 6.81
CA SER A 54 16.07 -29.62 7.40
C SER A 54 15.79 -28.22 6.86
N PRO A 55 14.55 -27.69 7.01
CA PRO A 55 14.28 -26.26 6.77
C PRO A 55 15.05 -25.33 7.72
N PHE A 56 15.66 -25.87 8.79
CA PHE A 56 16.43 -25.13 9.79
C PHE A 56 17.93 -25.01 9.45
N ASN A 57 18.35 -25.45 8.26
CA ASN A 57 19.73 -25.24 7.84
C ASN A 57 20.05 -23.74 7.72
N LYS A 58 21.32 -23.39 7.95
CA LYS A 58 21.77 -22.00 8.02
C LYS A 58 21.38 -21.18 6.79
N GLN A 59 21.58 -21.72 5.59
CA GLN A 59 21.33 -21.00 4.33
C GLN A 59 19.85 -20.61 4.21
N ASN A 60 18.94 -21.55 4.49
CA ASN A 60 17.50 -21.27 4.41
C ASN A 60 17.06 -20.22 5.44
N LEU A 61 17.60 -20.29 6.66
CA LEU A 61 17.33 -19.30 7.71
C LEU A 61 17.82 -17.90 7.30
N GLU A 62 19.04 -17.80 6.78
CA GLU A 62 19.63 -16.54 6.32
C GLU A 62 18.82 -15.92 5.18
N VAL A 63 18.46 -16.72 4.16
CA VAL A 63 17.66 -16.25 3.02
C VAL A 63 16.30 -15.72 3.48
N TRP A 64 15.59 -16.44 4.36
CA TRP A 64 14.30 -15.98 4.86
C TRP A 64 14.42 -14.69 5.69
N LEU A 65 15.42 -14.61 6.57
CA LEU A 65 15.66 -13.42 7.39
C LEU A 65 16.03 -12.19 6.55
N GLU A 66 16.86 -12.36 5.51
CA GLU A 66 17.23 -11.29 4.58
C GLU A 66 16.00 -10.75 3.87
N LYS A 67 15.17 -11.62 3.30
CA LYS A 67 13.93 -11.22 2.62
C LYS A 67 12.92 -10.58 3.56
N LYS A 68 12.84 -11.02 4.81
CA LYS A 68 12.00 -10.37 5.83
C LYS A 68 12.53 -9.00 6.25
N ALA A 69 13.85 -8.84 6.35
CA ALA A 69 14.45 -7.54 6.62
C ALA A 69 14.12 -6.53 5.50
N GLN A 70 14.24 -6.95 4.23
CA GLN A 70 13.85 -6.14 3.06
C GLN A 70 12.37 -5.76 3.09
N GLU A 71 11.47 -6.72 3.38
CA GLU A 71 10.03 -6.46 3.49
C GLU A 71 9.73 -5.42 4.59
N ILE A 72 10.36 -5.55 5.75
CA ILE A 72 10.21 -4.62 6.87
C ILE A 72 10.69 -3.22 6.50
N GLU A 73 11.83 -3.10 5.82
CA GLU A 73 12.37 -1.81 5.39
C GLU A 73 11.42 -1.09 4.43
N ILE A 74 10.95 -1.79 3.39
CA ILE A 74 10.01 -1.25 2.39
C ILE A 74 8.73 -0.78 3.06
N LEU A 75 8.13 -1.63 3.91
CA LEU A 75 6.89 -1.29 4.59
C LEU A 75 7.08 -0.18 5.60
N THR A 76 8.22 -0.11 6.28
CA THR A 76 8.53 1.00 7.19
C THR A 76 8.55 2.33 6.43
N ASN A 77 9.16 2.37 5.24
CA ASN A 77 9.16 3.56 4.40
C ASN A 77 7.72 3.96 4.01
N PHE A 78 6.91 3.03 3.55
CA PHE A 78 5.51 3.30 3.21
C PHE A 78 4.66 3.77 4.40
N VAL A 79 4.77 3.10 5.53
CA VAL A 79 4.07 3.45 6.77
C VAL A 79 4.50 4.85 7.25
N SER A 80 5.78 5.21 7.12
CA SER A 80 6.27 6.54 7.51
C SER A 80 5.66 7.69 6.72
N ILE A 81 5.34 7.46 5.43
CA ILE A 81 4.69 8.45 4.58
C ILE A 81 3.20 8.51 4.89
N LEU A 82 2.53 7.35 5.01
CA LEU A 82 1.13 7.28 5.44
C LEU A 82 0.89 7.98 6.78
N ALA A 83 1.83 7.87 7.72
CA ALA A 83 1.77 8.48 9.04
C ALA A 83 1.66 10.01 9.04
N GLN A 84 2.10 10.66 7.95
CA GLN A 84 2.07 12.11 7.82
C GLN A 84 0.65 12.64 7.60
N GLU A 85 -0.23 11.80 7.08
CA GLU A 85 -1.61 12.14 6.76
C GLU A 85 -2.56 11.76 7.91
N LYS A 86 -3.03 12.77 8.64
CA LYS A 86 -3.81 12.61 9.87
C LYS A 86 -5.24 12.13 9.65
N ASN A 87 -5.77 12.25 8.43
CA ASN A 87 -7.14 11.86 8.11
C ASN A 87 -7.31 10.37 7.82
N ILE A 88 -6.22 9.59 7.88
CA ILE A 88 -6.24 8.14 7.74
C ILE A 88 -6.32 7.50 9.12
N ASP A 89 -7.41 6.78 9.40
CA ASP A 89 -7.52 5.98 10.64
C ASP A 89 -6.91 4.59 10.45
N TRP A 90 -5.79 4.39 11.13
CA TRP A 90 -5.05 3.13 11.20
C TRP A 90 -5.02 2.51 12.61
N SER A 91 -5.96 2.91 13.46
CA SER A 91 -6.13 2.33 14.79
C SER A 91 -6.57 0.87 14.71
N GLN A 92 -6.39 0.12 15.81
CA GLN A 92 -6.91 -1.24 15.88
C GLN A 92 -8.42 -1.25 15.63
N SER A 93 -8.87 -2.17 14.79
CA SER A 93 -10.27 -2.30 14.34
C SER A 93 -10.81 -1.04 13.65
N SER A 94 -9.95 -0.27 12.95
CA SER A 94 -10.33 0.94 12.20
C SER A 94 -11.47 0.67 11.22
N LEU A 95 -11.44 -0.46 10.50
CA LEU A 95 -12.53 -0.85 9.60
C LEU A 95 -13.86 -1.07 10.35
N ASP A 96 -13.87 -1.79 11.46
CA ASP A 96 -15.10 -2.07 12.21
C ASP A 96 -15.69 -0.80 12.82
N LYS A 97 -14.83 0.09 13.32
CA LYS A 97 -15.22 1.43 13.80
C LYS A 97 -15.83 2.25 12.68
N ALA A 98 -15.18 2.29 11.51
CA ALA A 98 -15.67 3.02 10.35
C ALA A 98 -17.02 2.47 9.86
N ARG A 99 -17.16 1.13 9.77
CA ARG A 99 -18.40 0.46 9.32
C ARG A 99 -19.57 0.63 10.28
N SER A 100 -19.29 0.78 11.58
CA SER A 100 -20.31 0.98 12.62
C SER A 100 -20.76 2.44 12.75
N ASN A 101 -20.03 3.39 12.15
CA ASN A 101 -20.38 4.80 12.17
C ASN A 101 -21.35 5.14 11.02
N VAL A 102 -22.62 5.32 11.36
CA VAL A 102 -23.70 5.61 10.40
C VAL A 102 -23.56 6.96 9.66
N ASN A 103 -22.70 7.87 10.14
CA ASN A 103 -22.42 9.12 9.44
C ASN A 103 -21.49 8.92 8.23
N HIS A 104 -20.72 7.82 8.20
CA HIS A 104 -19.79 7.52 7.12
C HIS A 104 -20.48 6.62 6.10
N LYS A 105 -21.04 7.22 5.04
CA LYS A 105 -21.66 6.46 3.97
C LYS A 105 -20.63 5.66 3.18
N PHE A 106 -19.47 6.27 2.91
CA PHE A 106 -18.39 5.69 2.12
C PHE A 106 -17.15 5.43 2.98
N ILE A 107 -16.50 4.29 2.76
CA ILE A 107 -15.25 3.95 3.45
C ILE A 107 -14.25 3.47 2.40
N PHE A 108 -13.04 4.01 2.43
CA PHE A 108 -11.92 3.53 1.62
C PHE A 108 -10.86 2.96 2.54
N ARG A 109 -10.49 1.71 2.30
CA ARG A 109 -9.55 0.93 3.11
C ARG A 109 -8.30 0.66 2.28
N LEU A 110 -7.15 1.18 2.71
CA LEU A 110 -5.85 0.76 2.22
C LEU A 110 -5.38 -0.46 3.01
N ILE A 111 -5.02 -1.53 2.30
CA ILE A 111 -4.64 -2.81 2.90
C ILE A 111 -3.22 -3.12 2.51
N ILE A 112 -2.36 -3.30 3.51
CA ILE A 112 -1.05 -3.93 3.34
C ILE A 112 -1.26 -5.45 3.41
N HIS A 113 -1.07 -6.13 2.28
CA HIS A 113 -1.16 -7.58 2.21
C HIS A 113 0.14 -8.19 2.70
N VAL A 114 0.11 -8.65 3.95
CA VAL A 114 1.21 -9.43 4.50
C VAL A 114 1.04 -10.84 3.97
N ILE A 115 2.05 -11.35 3.26
CA ILE A 115 2.05 -12.74 2.79
C ILE A 115 1.70 -13.64 3.98
N GLY A 116 0.68 -14.47 3.81
CA GLY A 116 -0.19 -14.95 4.90
C GLY A 116 0.38 -15.92 5.95
N LYS A 117 -0.57 -16.59 6.64
CA LYS A 117 -0.47 -17.87 7.40
C LYS A 117 0.17 -19.02 6.61
N ASN A 118 0.40 -18.80 5.32
CA ASN A 118 1.09 -19.65 4.36
C ASN A 118 2.41 -19.04 3.87
N ASP A 119 3.12 -18.30 4.73
CA ASP A 119 4.57 -18.18 4.56
C ASP A 119 5.11 -19.61 4.47
N SER A 120 5.41 -20.04 3.24
CA SER A 120 5.69 -21.45 2.94
C SER A 120 6.89 -21.94 3.71
N PHE A 121 7.84 -21.03 3.98
CA PHE A 121 8.99 -21.31 4.82
C PHE A 121 8.58 -21.58 6.27
N LEU A 122 7.79 -20.71 6.90
CA LEU A 122 7.29 -20.95 8.26
C LEU A 122 6.41 -22.20 8.35
N GLN A 123 5.64 -22.50 7.32
CA GLN A 123 4.86 -23.75 7.24
C GLN A 123 5.76 -24.97 7.19
N ASN A 124 6.80 -24.95 6.36
CA ASN A 124 7.79 -26.02 6.28
C ASN A 124 8.48 -26.24 7.64
N MET A 125 8.85 -25.17 8.34
CA MET A 125 9.40 -25.27 9.71
C MET A 125 8.41 -25.94 10.68
N CYS A 126 7.13 -25.54 10.63
CA CYS A 126 6.09 -26.14 11.48
C CYS A 126 5.88 -27.62 11.15
N GLN A 127 5.78 -27.96 9.87
CA GLN A 127 5.55 -29.31 9.41
C GLN A 127 6.72 -30.23 9.77
N TYR A 128 7.96 -29.78 9.57
CA TYR A 128 9.15 -30.54 9.95
C TYR A 128 9.21 -30.86 11.44
N LEU A 129 8.74 -29.96 12.31
CA LEU A 129 8.68 -30.19 13.75
C LEU A 129 7.51 -31.09 14.18
N GLN A 130 6.47 -31.22 13.36
CA GLN A 130 5.30 -32.07 13.62
C GLN A 130 5.46 -33.48 13.07
N ASP A 131 6.07 -33.62 11.89
CA ASP A 131 6.31 -34.92 11.26
C ASP A 131 7.51 -35.59 11.97
N ASP A 132 7.25 -36.62 12.80
CA ASP A 132 8.30 -37.55 13.28
C ASP A 132 9.02 -38.28 12.11
N ALA A 133 8.50 -38.13 10.88
CA ALA A 133 9.03 -38.71 9.65
C ALA A 133 10.12 -37.82 9.03
N PHE A 134 11.35 -38.05 9.47
CA PHE A 134 12.63 -37.50 8.99
C PHE A 134 12.96 -37.61 7.47
N ASN A 135 12.01 -38.00 6.62
CA ASN A 135 12.27 -38.49 5.26
C ASN A 135 11.65 -37.68 4.12
N ARG A 136 10.97 -36.55 4.37
CA ARG A 136 10.46 -35.73 3.25
C ARG A 136 11.55 -34.81 2.72
N THR A 137 11.95 -35.01 1.46
CA THR A 137 12.58 -33.97 0.64
C THR A 137 11.63 -32.78 0.59
N HIS A 138 12.04 -31.67 1.19
CA HIS A 138 11.32 -30.42 1.09
C HIS A 138 11.64 -29.82 -0.27
N GLU A 139 10.61 -29.62 -1.09
CA GLU A 139 10.77 -28.87 -2.34
C GLU A 139 11.20 -27.44 -2.00
N GLU A 140 12.21 -26.95 -2.74
CA GLU A 140 12.53 -25.52 -2.73
C GLU A 140 11.28 -24.75 -3.14
N THR A 141 10.71 -24.02 -2.20
CA THR A 141 9.59 -23.15 -2.53
C THR A 141 10.18 -21.90 -3.16
N SER A 142 9.92 -21.70 -4.45
CA SER A 142 10.17 -20.41 -5.10
C SER A 142 9.23 -19.38 -4.48
N ILE A 143 9.69 -18.69 -3.44
CA ILE A 143 8.90 -17.64 -2.78
C ILE A 143 8.97 -16.40 -3.66
N HIS A 144 7.88 -16.09 -4.35
CA HIS A 144 7.74 -14.82 -5.06
C HIS A 144 7.26 -13.76 -4.07
N HIS A 145 8.19 -12.93 -3.60
CA HIS A 145 7.86 -11.79 -2.75
C HIS A 145 7.19 -10.69 -3.59
N TRP A 146 6.16 -10.04 -3.05
CA TRP A 146 5.42 -9.01 -3.79
C TRP A 146 6.30 -7.81 -4.18
N PHE A 147 7.34 -7.53 -3.40
CA PHE A 147 8.30 -6.45 -3.67
C PHE A 147 9.38 -6.81 -4.70
N ASP A 148 9.52 -8.09 -5.05
CA ASP A 148 10.38 -8.55 -6.15
C ASP A 148 9.61 -8.58 -7.50
N GLN A 149 8.35 -8.11 -7.53
CA GLN A 149 7.50 -8.11 -8.71
C GLN A 149 7.17 -6.67 -9.12
N ASP A 150 7.71 -6.22 -10.25
CA ASP A 150 7.61 -4.82 -10.71
C ASP A 150 6.17 -4.30 -10.70
N ASP A 151 5.23 -5.04 -11.29
CA ASP A 151 3.81 -4.64 -11.35
C ASP A 151 3.19 -4.47 -9.95
N ALA A 152 3.50 -5.38 -9.02
CA ALA A 152 2.94 -5.37 -7.68
C ALA A 152 3.56 -4.24 -6.84
N PHE A 153 4.87 -4.02 -6.99
CA PHE A 153 5.58 -2.95 -6.32
C PHE A 153 5.15 -1.58 -6.85
N GLU A 154 5.04 -1.41 -8.16
CA GLU A 154 4.55 -0.20 -8.81
C GLU A 154 3.12 0.11 -8.36
N SER A 155 2.21 -0.87 -8.45
CA SER A 155 0.83 -0.69 -8.02
C SER A 155 0.73 -0.34 -6.53
N SER A 156 1.58 -0.93 -5.68
CA SER A 156 1.64 -0.59 -4.25
C SER A 156 2.02 0.87 -4.02
N ARG A 157 3.04 1.36 -4.74
CA ARG A 157 3.45 2.78 -4.69
C ARG A 157 2.35 3.72 -5.18
N GLN A 158 1.70 3.37 -6.28
CA GLN A 158 0.59 4.14 -6.85
C GLN A 158 -0.58 4.21 -5.86
N ASN A 159 -0.98 3.08 -5.26
CA ASN A 159 -2.07 3.01 -4.31
C ASN A 159 -1.80 3.85 -3.06
N ILE A 160 -0.59 3.82 -2.49
CA ILE A 160 -0.24 4.68 -1.35
C ILE A 160 -0.36 6.16 -1.72
N THR A 161 0.27 6.55 -2.84
CA THR A 161 0.28 7.95 -3.28
C THR A 161 -1.14 8.47 -3.51
N LEU A 162 -1.95 7.68 -4.21
CA LEU A 162 -3.34 7.98 -4.50
C LEU A 162 -4.16 8.12 -3.21
N PHE A 163 -3.99 7.20 -2.26
CA PHE A 163 -4.74 7.18 -1.02
C PHE A 163 -4.43 8.39 -0.13
N ILE A 164 -3.15 8.79 -0.04
CA ILE A 164 -2.72 9.96 0.75
C ILE A 164 -3.28 11.24 0.14
N LYS A 165 -3.06 11.47 -1.17
CA LYS A 165 -3.59 12.67 -1.85
C LYS A 165 -5.12 12.76 -1.72
N PHE A 166 -5.80 11.63 -1.85
CA PHE A 166 -7.25 11.58 -1.69
C PHE A 166 -7.70 11.87 -0.26
N ALA A 167 -7.00 11.36 0.75
CA ALA A 167 -7.26 11.68 2.15
C ALA A 167 -7.09 13.18 2.44
N GLU A 168 -6.00 13.77 1.96
CA GLU A 168 -5.73 15.20 2.12
C GLU A 168 -6.84 16.07 1.50
N ALA A 169 -7.24 15.74 0.27
CA ALA A 169 -8.27 16.47 -0.48
C ALA A 169 -9.65 16.40 0.21
N ASN A 170 -9.89 15.36 1.01
CA ASN A 170 -11.17 15.08 1.66
C ASN A 170 -11.15 15.21 3.18
N LYS A 171 -10.14 15.87 3.75
CA LYS A 171 -9.98 16.00 5.22
C LYS A 171 -11.18 16.57 5.99
N GLU A 172 -11.94 17.48 5.36
CA GLU A 172 -13.13 18.08 5.97
C GLU A 172 -14.43 17.32 5.64
N ASN A 173 -14.35 16.26 4.83
CA ASN A 173 -15.50 15.55 4.32
C ASN A 173 -15.97 14.46 5.29
N LYS A 174 -17.12 14.68 5.94
CA LYS A 174 -17.70 13.74 6.91
C LYS A 174 -18.44 12.56 6.27
N ASN A 175 -18.67 12.58 4.96
CA ASN A 175 -19.42 11.54 4.25
C ASN A 175 -18.54 10.32 3.90
N CYS A 176 -17.22 10.49 3.90
CA CYS A 176 -16.28 9.41 3.65
C CYS A 176 -15.25 9.28 4.78
N GLN A 177 -14.81 8.05 5.02
CA GLN A 177 -13.73 7.74 5.96
C GLN A 177 -12.63 6.96 5.27
N LEU A 178 -11.39 7.35 5.53
CA LEU A 178 -10.23 6.62 5.09
C LEU A 178 -9.64 5.84 6.26
N VAL A 179 -9.37 4.55 6.01
CA VAL A 179 -8.74 3.66 6.98
C VAL A 179 -7.58 2.91 6.35
N ALA A 180 -6.58 2.58 7.15
CA ALA A 180 -5.46 1.75 6.69
C ALA A 180 -5.12 0.67 7.70
N ASP A 181 -4.94 -0.56 7.24
CA ASP A 181 -4.57 -1.69 8.08
C ASP A 181 -3.80 -2.75 7.30
N GLU A 182 -3.60 -3.90 7.93
CA GLU A 182 -2.92 -5.05 7.35
C GLU A 182 -3.86 -6.25 7.33
N GLN A 183 -3.71 -7.10 6.31
CA GLN A 183 -4.45 -8.35 6.18
C GLN A 183 -3.50 -9.43 5.66
N TYR A 184 -3.73 -10.67 6.06
CA TYR A 184 -3.04 -11.80 5.42
C TYR A 184 -3.54 -11.97 3.99
N SER A 185 -2.63 -12.13 3.03
CA SER A 185 -3.01 -12.38 1.64
C SER A 185 -3.82 -13.69 1.51
N ASP A 186 -5.03 -13.57 0.97
CA ASP A 186 -5.88 -14.67 0.55
C ASP A 186 -5.39 -15.26 -0.79
N ASP A 187 -5.79 -16.49 -1.14
CA ASP A 187 -5.42 -17.14 -2.42
C ASP A 187 -5.87 -16.34 -3.66
N PHE A 188 -6.91 -15.52 -3.54
CA PHE A 188 -7.43 -14.63 -4.58
C PHE A 188 -6.67 -13.30 -4.73
N GLU A 189 -5.93 -12.88 -3.69
CA GLU A 189 -5.20 -11.59 -3.66
C GLU A 189 -3.68 -11.77 -3.71
N LYS A 190 -3.21 -13.02 -3.85
CA LYS A 190 -1.83 -13.34 -4.23
C LYS A 190 -1.43 -12.42 -5.37
N LYS A 191 -0.45 -11.53 -5.12
CA LYS A 191 0.24 -10.60 -6.04
C LYS A 191 -0.03 -9.09 -5.86
N LYS A 192 -0.86 -8.61 -4.94
CA LYS A 192 -1.19 -7.16 -4.93
C LYS A 192 -0.26 -6.25 -4.11
N GLY A 193 0.48 -6.78 -3.14
CA GLY A 193 1.30 -5.96 -2.23
C GLY A 193 0.44 -5.05 -1.36
N ILE A 194 -0.01 -3.92 -1.90
CA ILE A 194 -0.93 -2.97 -1.24
C ILE A 194 -2.13 -2.70 -2.15
N SER A 195 -3.34 -2.78 -1.61
CA SER A 195 -4.58 -2.53 -2.37
C SER A 195 -5.50 -1.53 -1.68
N ILE A 196 -6.42 -0.95 -2.45
CA ILE A 196 -7.51 -0.10 -1.94
C ILE A 196 -8.84 -0.80 -2.18
N ILE A 197 -9.64 -0.93 -1.12
CA ILE A 197 -10.99 -1.50 -1.17
C ILE A 197 -11.99 -0.44 -0.71
N SER A 198 -13.15 -0.38 -1.35
CA SER A 198 -14.22 0.53 -0.98
C SER A 198 -15.40 -0.19 -0.33
N TYR A 199 -16.14 0.56 0.48
CA TYR A 199 -17.41 0.16 1.05
C TYR A 199 -18.42 1.30 0.94
N GLU A 200 -19.67 0.95 0.69
CA GLU A 200 -20.82 1.87 0.74
C GLU A 200 -21.90 1.26 1.63
N GLY A 201 -22.38 2.01 2.63
CA GLY A 201 -23.38 1.53 3.58
C GLY A 201 -22.95 0.25 4.32
N GLY A 202 -21.65 0.10 4.56
CA GLY A 202 -21.07 -1.06 5.24
C GLY A 202 -20.88 -2.31 4.38
N ARG A 203 -21.19 -2.27 3.07
CA ARG A 203 -20.98 -3.38 2.11
C ARG A 203 -19.81 -3.08 1.18
N ARG A 204 -18.98 -4.09 0.88
CA ARG A 204 -17.84 -3.96 -0.05
C ARG A 204 -18.34 -3.61 -1.45
N THR A 205 -17.65 -2.69 -2.11
CA THR A 205 -17.95 -2.21 -3.47
C THR A 205 -16.71 -2.25 -4.35
N ASN A 206 -16.89 -1.97 -5.65
CA ASN A 206 -15.81 -1.79 -6.62
C ASN A 206 -15.53 -0.32 -6.96
N THR A 207 -16.09 0.62 -6.18
CA THR A 207 -15.87 2.06 -6.31
C THR A 207 -14.38 2.37 -6.14
N LYS A 208 -13.79 3.10 -7.09
CA LYS A 208 -12.38 3.50 -7.05
C LYS A 208 -12.27 4.95 -6.61
N ILE A 209 -11.24 5.27 -5.83
CA ILE A 209 -10.91 6.67 -5.58
C ILE A 209 -10.21 7.25 -6.82
N PRO A 210 -10.54 8.48 -7.23
CA PRO A 210 -9.94 9.10 -8.39
C PRO A 210 -8.59 9.76 -8.07
N SER A 211 -7.69 9.77 -9.05
CA SER A 211 -6.51 10.65 -9.01
C SER A 211 -6.89 12.09 -9.34
N GLU A 212 -5.91 13.00 -9.29
CA GLU A 212 -6.05 14.34 -9.83
C GLU A 212 -6.37 14.33 -11.35
N PRO A 213 -7.16 15.30 -11.84
CA PRO A 213 -7.19 15.65 -13.26
C PRO A 213 -5.92 16.41 -13.64
N GLU A 214 -5.52 16.36 -14.92
CA GLU A 214 -4.42 17.20 -15.43
C GLU A 214 -4.99 18.45 -16.09
N LEU A 215 -4.33 19.60 -15.91
CA LEU A 215 -4.78 20.88 -16.46
C LEU A 215 -3.66 21.59 -17.20
N HIS A 216 -4.01 22.11 -18.38
CA HIS A 216 -3.17 22.99 -19.19
C HIS A 216 -3.91 24.26 -19.51
N ALA A 217 -3.24 25.40 -19.36
CA ALA A 217 -3.82 26.70 -19.64
C ALA A 217 -2.99 27.42 -20.72
N THR A 218 -3.68 27.92 -21.75
CA THR A 218 -3.09 28.51 -22.95
C THR A 218 -3.73 29.86 -23.23
N VAL A 219 -2.91 30.91 -23.43
CA VAL A 219 -3.42 32.23 -23.84
C VAL A 219 -3.93 32.14 -25.28
N LEU A 220 -5.19 32.51 -25.51
CA LEU A 220 -5.76 32.57 -26.86
C LEU A 220 -5.74 33.98 -27.45
N ALA A 221 -6.10 34.98 -26.63
CA ALA A 221 -6.23 36.36 -27.04
C ALA A 221 -6.10 37.27 -25.82
N ASP A 222 -6.23 38.59 -26.02
CA ASP A 222 -6.21 39.54 -24.91
C ASP A 222 -7.29 39.16 -23.88
N ARG A 223 -6.88 39.08 -22.61
CA ARG A 223 -7.72 38.73 -21.47
C ARG A 223 -8.50 37.40 -21.60
N THR A 224 -8.06 36.51 -22.49
CA THR A 224 -8.79 35.28 -22.84
C THR A 224 -7.87 34.08 -22.83
N VAL A 225 -8.21 33.08 -22.02
CA VAL A 225 -7.43 31.85 -21.81
C VAL A 225 -8.29 30.64 -22.12
N LYS A 226 -7.70 29.68 -22.86
CA LYS A 226 -8.23 28.33 -22.99
C LYS A 226 -7.68 27.49 -21.85
N ILE A 227 -8.57 26.82 -21.13
CA ILE A 227 -8.21 25.84 -20.12
C ILE A 227 -8.61 24.48 -20.68
N GLU A 228 -7.66 23.58 -20.79
CA GLU A 228 -7.81 22.20 -21.23
C GLU A 228 -7.52 21.28 -20.05
N TRP A 229 -8.29 20.19 -19.91
CA TRP A 229 -8.02 19.19 -18.90
C TRP A 229 -8.28 17.77 -19.38
N SER A 230 -7.57 16.82 -18.76
CA SER A 230 -7.80 15.39 -18.90
C SER A 230 -8.53 14.86 -17.66
N LYS A 231 -9.34 13.82 -17.84
CA LYS A 231 -9.95 13.10 -16.72
C LYS A 231 -8.86 12.42 -15.87
N PRO A 232 -9.12 12.15 -14.58
CA PRO A 232 -8.21 11.36 -13.77
C PRO A 232 -7.80 10.04 -14.44
N GLN A 233 -6.51 9.72 -14.36
CA GLN A 233 -5.97 8.44 -14.84
C GLN A 233 -6.63 7.27 -14.11
N PHE A 234 -6.83 7.41 -12.80
CA PHE A 234 -7.50 6.42 -11.95
C PHE A 234 -8.87 6.93 -11.51
N GLY A 235 -9.85 6.02 -11.43
CA GLY A 235 -11.17 6.28 -10.84
C GLY A 235 -12.02 7.35 -11.53
N SER A 236 -11.72 7.72 -12.78
CA SER A 236 -12.46 8.76 -13.52
C SER A 236 -13.95 8.44 -13.69
N GLU A 237 -14.35 7.17 -13.65
CA GLU A 237 -15.74 6.74 -13.66
C GLU A 237 -16.57 7.26 -12.48
N THR A 238 -15.91 7.72 -11.40
CA THR A 238 -16.57 8.24 -10.20
C THR A 238 -16.77 9.75 -10.19
N VAL A 239 -16.17 10.46 -11.15
CA VAL A 239 -16.23 11.92 -11.24
C VAL A 239 -17.49 12.34 -11.99
N GLN A 240 -18.35 13.13 -11.32
CA GLN A 240 -19.63 13.58 -11.85
C GLN A 240 -19.55 14.93 -12.57
N LYS A 241 -18.67 15.80 -12.07
CA LYS A 241 -18.44 17.15 -12.60
C LYS A 241 -17.05 17.64 -12.19
N TYR A 242 -16.59 18.68 -12.87
CA TYR A 242 -15.34 19.38 -12.59
C TYR A 242 -15.62 20.83 -12.21
N GLU A 243 -14.81 21.33 -11.28
CA GLU A 243 -14.80 22.72 -10.84
C GLU A 243 -13.44 23.34 -11.13
N ILE A 244 -13.44 24.44 -11.88
CA ILE A 244 -12.24 25.16 -12.30
C ILE A 244 -12.11 26.42 -11.48
N TYR A 245 -10.97 26.58 -10.82
CA TYR A 245 -10.67 27.70 -9.96
C TYR A 245 -9.58 28.57 -10.58
N GLY A 246 -9.69 29.88 -10.36
CA GLY A 246 -8.68 30.85 -10.72
C GLY A 246 -8.22 31.67 -9.53
N LEU A 247 -6.91 31.80 -9.38
CA LEU A 247 -6.26 32.68 -8.43
C LEU A 247 -5.90 33.98 -9.14
N LYS A 248 -6.45 35.11 -8.68
CA LYS A 248 -6.02 36.43 -9.15
C LYS A 248 -4.88 36.92 -8.26
N ASN A 249 -3.70 37.19 -8.81
CA ASN A 249 -2.51 37.53 -7.99
C ASN A 249 -2.71 38.74 -7.06
N SER A 250 -3.66 39.62 -7.35
CA SER A 250 -3.93 40.80 -6.52
C SER A 250 -4.69 40.51 -5.22
N ASN A 251 -5.46 39.42 -5.14
CA ASN A 251 -6.30 39.10 -3.96
C ASN A 251 -5.89 37.82 -3.23
N ASN A 252 -4.96 37.04 -3.82
CA ASN A 252 -4.46 35.76 -3.29
C ASN A 252 -5.58 34.79 -2.85
N GLN A 253 -6.74 34.84 -3.52
CA GLN A 253 -7.89 33.97 -3.25
C GLN A 253 -8.28 33.18 -4.48
N TRP A 254 -8.47 31.87 -4.30
CA TRP A 254 -9.01 30.97 -5.32
C TRP A 254 -10.52 31.20 -5.47
N ASN A 255 -10.95 31.53 -6.67
CA ASN A 255 -12.36 31.76 -7.00
C ASN A 255 -12.85 30.70 -7.98
N LEU A 256 -14.04 30.16 -7.77
CA LEU A 256 -14.68 29.26 -8.72
C LEU A 256 -15.05 30.05 -9.98
N LEU A 257 -14.50 29.65 -11.12
CA LEU A 257 -14.73 30.32 -12.39
C LEU A 257 -15.72 29.56 -13.28
N SER A 258 -15.74 28.23 -13.19
CA SER A 258 -16.59 27.40 -14.04
C SER A 258 -16.86 26.04 -13.41
N THR A 259 -18.01 25.46 -13.77
CA THR A 259 -18.41 24.10 -13.44
C THR A 259 -18.90 23.40 -14.70
N THR A 260 -18.47 22.16 -14.91
CA THR A 260 -18.80 21.39 -16.11
C THR A 260 -18.97 19.91 -15.79
N THR A 261 -19.90 19.25 -16.47
CA THR A 261 -20.07 17.79 -16.41
C THR A 261 -19.30 17.07 -17.52
N ASP A 262 -18.67 17.81 -18.43
CA ASP A 262 -17.93 17.27 -19.57
C ASP A 262 -16.56 16.74 -19.12
N PRO A 263 -16.26 15.44 -19.29
CA PRO A 263 -15.10 14.80 -18.70
C PRO A 263 -13.77 15.07 -19.42
N THR A 264 -13.79 15.51 -20.67
CA THR A 264 -12.58 15.72 -21.48
C THR A 264 -12.80 16.87 -22.44
N LYS A 265 -12.49 18.09 -22.00
CA LYS A 265 -12.73 19.27 -22.83
C LYS A 265 -11.81 20.42 -22.48
N SER A 266 -12.00 21.47 -23.27
CA SER A 266 -11.57 22.82 -22.98
C SER A 266 -12.73 23.72 -22.58
N THR A 267 -12.44 24.75 -21.81
CA THR A 267 -13.31 25.91 -21.64
C THR A 267 -12.54 27.18 -21.93
N ILE A 268 -13.25 28.23 -22.33
CA ILE A 268 -12.66 29.54 -22.56
C ILE A 268 -13.07 30.46 -21.42
N ILE A 269 -12.09 30.98 -20.71
CA ILE A 269 -12.29 32.01 -19.69
C ILE A 269 -11.87 33.34 -20.29
N SER A 270 -12.84 34.23 -20.46
CA SER A 270 -12.64 35.58 -21.01
C SER A 270 -12.70 36.63 -19.90
N ASN A 271 -12.40 37.88 -20.27
CA ASN A 271 -12.50 39.04 -19.39
C ASN A 271 -11.58 39.02 -18.17
N LEU A 272 -10.50 38.23 -18.18
CA LEU A 272 -9.50 38.22 -17.12
C LEU A 272 -8.87 39.60 -16.96
N ASN A 273 -8.69 40.07 -15.72
CA ASN A 273 -8.05 41.36 -15.43
C ASN A 273 -6.84 41.15 -14.52
N GLY A 274 -5.63 41.18 -15.09
CA GLY A 274 -4.37 40.92 -14.39
C GLY A 274 -3.81 39.51 -14.60
N LYS A 275 -2.92 39.09 -13.71
CA LYS A 275 -2.27 37.78 -13.73
C LYS A 275 -3.10 36.74 -12.97
N TYR A 276 -3.27 35.57 -13.57
CA TYR A 276 -4.04 34.45 -13.04
C TYR A 276 -3.24 33.14 -13.04
N GLN A 277 -3.55 32.28 -12.08
CA GLN A 277 -3.21 30.87 -12.11
C GLN A 277 -4.50 30.04 -12.00
N PHE A 278 -4.48 28.82 -12.52
CA PHE A 278 -5.66 27.97 -12.59
C PHE A 278 -5.38 26.60 -11.97
N LYS A 279 -6.43 25.99 -11.41
CA LYS A 279 -6.43 24.59 -10.98
C LYS A 279 -7.83 24.01 -11.14
N ILE A 280 -7.92 22.69 -11.19
CA ILE A 280 -9.18 21.96 -11.35
C ILE A 280 -9.28 20.84 -10.33
N LYS A 281 -10.52 20.53 -9.91
CA LYS A 281 -10.83 19.30 -9.18
C LYS A 281 -12.10 18.68 -9.71
N GLY A 282 -12.19 17.35 -9.60
CA GLY A 282 -13.41 16.60 -9.84
C GLY A 282 -14.24 16.48 -8.57
N ILE A 283 -15.56 16.42 -8.73
CA ILE A 283 -16.53 16.18 -7.66
C ILE A 283 -17.13 14.79 -7.84
N THR A 284 -17.17 14.01 -6.77
CA THR A 284 -17.71 12.65 -6.73
C THR A 284 -18.86 12.54 -5.73
N LEU A 285 -19.55 11.41 -5.71
CA LEU A 285 -20.60 11.12 -4.71
C LEU A 285 -20.07 11.06 -3.27
N PHE A 286 -18.78 10.81 -3.11
CA PHE A 286 -18.14 10.54 -1.84
C PHE A 286 -17.12 11.61 -1.45
N GLY A 287 -16.94 12.65 -2.27
CA GLY A 287 -15.99 13.72 -2.01
C GLY A 287 -15.49 14.43 -3.26
N VAL A 288 -14.20 14.75 -3.26
CA VAL A 288 -13.51 15.42 -4.36
C VAL A 288 -12.24 14.67 -4.75
N THR A 289 -11.77 14.86 -5.98
CA THR A 289 -10.42 14.44 -6.38
C THR A 289 -9.38 15.30 -5.64
N PRO A 290 -8.11 14.85 -5.57
CA PRO A 290 -7.00 15.80 -5.43
C PRO A 290 -7.08 16.87 -6.52
N GLU A 291 -6.62 18.08 -6.19
CA GLU A 291 -6.56 19.17 -7.18
C GLU A 291 -5.44 18.89 -8.19
N SER A 292 -5.60 19.38 -9.41
CA SER A 292 -4.51 19.39 -10.40
C SER A 292 -3.33 20.21 -9.90
N ASP A 293 -2.17 20.00 -10.53
CA ASP A 293 -1.09 20.98 -10.44
C ASP A 293 -1.58 22.38 -10.84
N ILE A 294 -1.03 23.39 -10.17
CA ILE A 294 -1.34 24.79 -10.47
C ILE A 294 -0.72 25.14 -11.81
N SER A 295 -1.51 25.75 -12.69
CA SER A 295 -1.02 26.21 -13.98
C SER A 295 0.10 27.25 -13.84
N ASN A 296 0.87 27.42 -14.91
CA ASN A 296 1.73 28.59 -15.06
C ASN A 296 0.93 29.89 -14.84
N THR A 297 1.60 30.93 -14.36
CA THR A 297 1.00 32.25 -14.24
C THR A 297 0.76 32.82 -15.63
N ILE A 298 -0.50 33.11 -15.93
CA ILE A 298 -0.93 33.71 -17.18
C ILE A 298 -1.38 35.14 -16.92
N GLY A 299 -0.74 36.09 -17.57
CA GLY A 299 -1.22 37.47 -17.65
C GLY A 299 -0.46 38.24 -18.70
N LYS A 300 -1.04 39.35 -19.15
CA LYS A 300 -0.36 40.29 -20.03
C LYS A 300 0.75 41.01 -19.24
N TYR A 301 1.90 41.22 -19.87
CA TYR A 301 2.75 42.36 -19.54
C TYR A 301 2.02 43.59 -20.08
N ASP A 302 1.77 44.58 -19.23
CA ASP A 302 1.39 45.90 -19.70
C ASP A 302 2.57 46.44 -20.51
N PHE A 303 2.50 46.31 -21.84
CA PHE A 303 3.32 47.15 -22.70
C PHE A 303 2.75 48.56 -22.55
N PHE A 304 3.34 49.35 -21.65
CA PHE A 304 3.18 50.79 -21.65
C PHE A 304 3.67 51.29 -23.02
N ILE A 305 2.75 51.82 -23.82
CA ILE A 305 3.12 52.62 -24.98
C ILE A 305 3.68 53.92 -24.42
N VAL A 306 4.99 54.11 -24.57
CA VAL A 306 5.70 55.37 -24.30
C VAL A 306 5.32 56.40 -25.35
#